data_AF-A0A5J4N5N3-F1
#
_entry.id   AF-A0A5J4N5N3-F1
#
_cell.length_a   1.000
_cell.length_b   1.000
_cell.length_c   1.000
_cell.angle_alpha   90.00
_cell.angle_beta   90.00
_cell.angle_gamma   90.00
#
_symmetry.space_group_name_H-M   'P 1'
#
loop_
_entity.id
_entity.type
_entity.pdbx_description
1 polymer ?
#
loop_
_entity_poly.entity_id
_entity_poly.type
_entity_poly.pdbx_seq_one_letter_code
_entity_poly.pdbx_strand_id
1 'polypeptide(L)'
;MADILHRNTNSRELLTKLEDHADWLVRKSRRYLPHVARLCLVSTFIEDGFRLLTQWSDQIEYIKAVWRIPSFMAAIFILINIITQFVGSGLVLSRFRVNIGVGVLMFTVLLQVLPVVII
;
A
#
# COMPACT_ATOMS: atom_id res chain seq x y z
N MET A 1 51.14 7.98 22.28
CA MET A 1 50.22 6.97 22.86
C MET A 1 48.96 7.60 23.46
N ALA A 2 49.04 8.77 24.10
CA ALA A 2 47.89 9.51 24.65
C ALA A 2 46.88 10.01 23.57
N ASP A 3 47.34 10.48 22.40
CA ASP A 3 46.43 10.98 21.34
C ASP A 3 45.57 9.90 20.68
N ILE A 4 46.06 8.67 20.59
CA ILE A 4 45.30 7.53 20.05
C ILE A 4 44.21 7.11 21.05
N LEU A 5 44.49 7.21 22.35
CA LEU A 5 43.54 6.96 23.43
C LEU A 5 42.42 8.01 23.45
N HIS A 6 42.77 9.31 23.34
CA HIS A 6 41.80 10.41 23.38
C HIS A 6 40.86 10.43 22.16
N ARG A 7 41.36 10.06 20.97
CA ARG A 7 40.54 9.94 19.75
C ARG A 7 39.52 8.81 19.83
N ASN A 8 39.87 7.67 20.44
CA ASN A 8 38.94 6.56 20.63
C ASN A 8 37.78 6.93 21.58
N THR A 9 38.05 7.64 22.67
CA THR A 9 37.02 8.08 23.62
C THR A 9 36.02 9.05 22.99
N ASN A 10 36.49 10.01 22.20
CA ASN A 10 35.63 11.01 21.56
C ASN A 10 34.78 10.39 20.42
N SER A 11 35.35 9.46 19.64
CA SER A 11 34.59 8.67 18.67
C SER A 11 33.55 7.76 19.34
N ARG A 12 33.88 7.15 20.48
CA ARG A 12 32.92 6.34 21.27
C ARG A 12 31.77 7.20 21.77
N GLU A 13 32.04 8.41 22.26
CA GLU A 13 31.00 9.32 22.74
C GLU A 13 30.07 9.81 21.62
N LEU A 14 30.63 10.12 20.43
CA LEU A 14 29.82 10.42 19.25
C LEU A 14 29.00 9.20 18.78
N LEU A 15 29.58 8.01 18.79
CA LEU A 15 28.88 6.77 18.45
C LEU A 15 27.73 6.50 19.45
N THR A 16 27.94 6.68 20.75
CA THR A 16 26.87 6.52 21.76
C THR A 16 25.77 7.56 21.59
N LYS A 17 26.11 8.83 21.31
CA LYS A 17 25.10 9.87 21.02
C LYS A 17 24.29 9.57 19.76
N LEU A 18 24.93 9.03 18.72
CA LEU A 18 24.28 8.59 17.48
C LEU A 18 23.41 7.35 17.69
N GLU A 19 23.89 6.38 18.47
CA GLU A 19 23.14 5.19 18.87
C GLU A 19 21.89 5.60 19.65
N ASP A 20 22.00 6.47 20.66
CA ASP A 20 20.87 6.98 21.43
C ASP A 20 19.84 7.71 20.56
N HIS A 21 20.30 8.51 19.59
CA HIS A 21 19.41 9.17 18.62
C HIS A 21 18.74 8.19 17.67
N ALA A 22 19.49 7.21 17.16
CA ALA A 22 18.95 6.16 16.29
C ALA A 22 17.90 5.33 17.04
N ASP A 23 18.18 4.98 18.29
CA ASP A 23 17.33 4.16 19.13
C ASP A 23 16.05 4.92 19.54
N TRP A 24 16.16 6.24 19.77
CA TRP A 24 15.01 7.13 19.93
C TRP A 24 14.17 7.25 18.66
N LEU A 25 14.81 7.42 17.49
CA LEU A 25 14.12 7.46 16.19
C LEU A 25 13.41 6.14 15.87
N VAL A 26 14.03 5.00 16.14
CA VAL A 26 13.45 3.66 15.94
C VAL A 26 12.21 3.47 16.82
N ARG A 27 12.29 3.85 18.11
CA ARG A 27 11.16 3.79 19.05
C ARG A 27 10.01 4.71 18.61
N LYS A 28 10.32 5.92 18.15
CA LYS A 28 9.33 6.88 17.65
C LYS A 28 8.69 6.37 16.36
N SER A 29 9.49 5.92 15.40
CA SER A 29 9.05 5.42 14.09
C SER A 29 8.11 4.22 14.21
N ARG A 30 8.43 3.23 15.06
CA ARG A 30 7.57 2.05 15.31
C ARG A 30 6.14 2.40 15.75
N ARG A 31 5.94 3.53 16.44
CA ARG A 31 4.61 3.96 16.89
C ARG A 31 3.75 4.54 15.76
N TYR A 32 4.36 5.24 14.79
CA TYR A 32 3.64 5.86 13.67
C TYR A 32 3.55 4.97 12.44
N LEU A 33 4.50 4.04 12.26
CA LEU A 33 4.56 3.10 11.14
C LEU A 33 3.21 2.44 10.80
N PRO A 34 2.47 1.83 11.76
CA PRO A 34 1.22 1.15 11.43
C PRO A 34 0.09 2.10 11.02
N HIS A 35 0.16 3.37 11.42
CA HIS A 35 -0.84 4.37 11.07
C HIS A 35 -0.56 4.94 9.66
N VAL A 36 0.70 5.25 9.39
CA VAL A 36 1.13 5.71 8.06
C VAL A 36 0.96 4.61 7.02
N ALA A 37 1.31 3.37 7.35
CA ALA A 37 1.12 2.22 6.45
C ALA A 37 -0.36 2.04 6.07
N ARG A 38 -1.28 2.23 7.02
CA ARG A 38 -2.72 2.14 6.74
C ARG A 38 -3.20 3.27 5.84
N LEU A 39 -2.77 4.51 6.10
CA LEU A 39 -3.12 5.65 5.26
C LEU A 39 -2.54 5.51 3.85
N CYS A 40 -1.30 5.07 3.74
CA CYS A 40 -0.63 4.78 2.47
C CYS A 40 -1.40 3.71 1.69
N LEU A 41 -1.75 2.60 2.33
CA LEU A 41 -2.55 1.53 1.73
C LEU A 41 -3.90 2.04 1.22
N VAL A 42 -4.64 2.79 2.05
CA VAL A 42 -5.93 3.38 1.64
C VAL A 42 -5.75 4.34 0.46
N SER A 43 -4.71 5.19 0.50
CA SER A 43 -4.39 6.12 -0.58
C SER A 43 -4.12 5.39 -1.90
N THR A 44 -3.35 4.31 -1.89
CA THR A 44 -3.05 3.52 -3.10
C THR A 44 -4.32 2.99 -3.76
N PHE A 45 -5.28 2.49 -2.98
CA PHE A 45 -6.53 1.95 -3.53
C PHE A 45 -7.49 3.04 -4.00
N ILE A 46 -7.52 4.19 -3.33
CA ILE A 46 -8.32 5.34 -3.77
C ILE A 46 -7.76 5.87 -5.10
N GLU A 47 -6.44 5.99 -5.21
CA GLU A 47 -5.77 6.41 -6.45
C GLU A 47 -6.02 5.41 -7.59
N ASP A 48 -5.94 4.10 -7.31
CA ASP A 48 -6.28 3.05 -8.30
C ASP A 48 -7.74 3.15 -8.76
N GLY A 49 -8.69 3.28 -7.83
CA GLY A 49 -10.10 3.48 -8.16
C GLY A 49 -10.32 4.70 -9.04
N PHE A 50 -9.61 5.80 -8.79
CA PHE A 50 -9.65 7.00 -9.63
C PHE A 50 -9.01 6.78 -11.02
N ARG A 51 -7.91 6.04 -11.09
CA ARG A 51 -7.29 5.64 -12.37
C ARG A 51 -8.25 4.79 -13.22
N LEU A 52 -8.95 3.84 -12.61
CA LEU A 52 -9.96 3.01 -13.28
C LEU A 52 -11.15 3.85 -13.80
N LEU A 53 -11.53 4.90 -13.08
CA LEU A 53 -12.57 5.85 -13.53
C LEU A 53 -12.11 6.73 -14.70
N THR A 54 -10.88 7.26 -14.63
CA THR A 54 -10.34 8.17 -15.65
C THR A 54 -9.96 7.45 -16.94
N GLN A 55 -9.50 6.21 -16.86
CA GLN A 55 -9.09 5.37 -17.99
C GLN A 55 -10.11 4.28 -18.31
N TRP A 56 -11.38 4.53 -18.03
CA TRP A 56 -12.46 3.53 -18.12
C TRP A 56 -12.51 2.81 -19.48
N SER A 57 -12.42 3.55 -20.59
CA SER A 57 -12.49 2.98 -21.94
C SER A 57 -11.32 2.03 -22.23
N ASP A 58 -10.10 2.45 -21.87
CA ASP A 58 -8.88 1.66 -22.09
C ASP A 58 -8.91 0.37 -21.26
N GLN A 59 -9.47 0.44 -20.05
CA GLN A 59 -9.64 -0.73 -19.17
C GLN A 59 -10.64 -1.73 -19.75
N ILE A 60 -11.76 -1.27 -20.30
CA ILE A 60 -12.73 -2.14 -20.96
C ILE A 60 -12.09 -2.85 -22.15
N GLU A 61 -11.34 -2.12 -22.97
CA GLU A 61 -10.69 -2.68 -24.16
C GLU A 61 -9.62 -3.72 -23.76
N TYR A 62 -8.82 -3.42 -22.73
CA TYR A 62 -7.84 -4.34 -22.17
C TYR A 62 -8.50 -5.65 -21.68
N ILE A 63 -9.56 -5.56 -20.87
CA ILE A 63 -10.26 -6.75 -20.35
C ILE A 63 -10.92 -7.53 -21.48
N LYS A 64 -11.52 -6.85 -22.46
CA LYS A 64 -12.08 -7.49 -23.66
C LYS A 64 -11.00 -8.28 -24.41
N ALA A 65 -9.81 -7.69 -24.59
CA ALA A 65 -8.71 -8.34 -25.31
C ALA A 65 -8.13 -9.54 -24.55
N VAL A 66 -7.91 -9.38 -23.23
CA VAL A 66 -7.33 -10.43 -22.37
C VAL A 66 -8.34 -11.56 -22.15
N TRP A 67 -9.52 -11.25 -21.63
CA TRP A 67 -10.50 -12.28 -21.24
C TRP A 67 -11.34 -12.78 -22.42
N ARG A 68 -11.26 -12.14 -23.59
CA ARG A 68 -12.09 -12.44 -24.78
C ARG A 68 -13.60 -12.39 -24.49
N ILE A 69 -14.01 -11.53 -23.57
CA ILE A 69 -15.40 -11.32 -23.13
C ILE A 69 -15.98 -10.05 -23.79
N PRO A 70 -17.30 -9.97 -24.05
CA PRO A 70 -17.93 -8.76 -24.58
C PRO A 70 -17.73 -7.53 -23.67
N SER A 71 -17.60 -6.35 -24.28
CA SER A 71 -17.31 -5.08 -23.61
C SER A 71 -18.30 -4.73 -22.49
N PHE A 72 -19.57 -5.13 -22.62
CA PHE A 72 -20.59 -4.90 -21.59
C PHE A 72 -20.29 -5.63 -20.27
N MET A 73 -19.84 -6.89 -20.34
CA MET A 73 -19.47 -7.68 -19.17
C MET A 73 -18.18 -7.15 -18.53
N ALA A 74 -17.21 -6.72 -19.36
CA ALA A 74 -15.99 -6.07 -18.89
C ALA A 74 -16.29 -4.76 -18.12
N ALA A 75 -17.21 -3.94 -18.64
CA ALA A 75 -17.64 -2.70 -17.98
C ALA A 75 -18.26 -2.96 -16.60
N ILE A 76 -19.14 -3.96 -16.48
CA ILE A 76 -19.73 -4.35 -15.18
C ILE A 76 -18.65 -4.83 -14.21
N PHE A 77 -17.68 -5.61 -14.69
CA PHE A 77 -16.59 -6.09 -13.85
C PHE A 77 -15.73 -4.95 -13.30
N ILE A 78 -15.38 -3.96 -14.12
CA ILE A 78 -14.64 -2.77 -13.68
C ILE A 78 -15.47 -1.99 -12.66
N LEU A 79 -16.78 -1.83 -12.89
CA LEU A 79 -17.67 -1.14 -11.94
C LEU A 79 -17.68 -1.82 -10.57
N ILE A 80 -17.79 -3.15 -10.53
CA ILE A 80 -17.76 -3.93 -9.28
C ILE A 80 -16.40 -3.78 -8.58
N ASN A 81 -15.30 -3.74 -9.34
CA ASN A 81 -13.97 -3.53 -8.77
C ASN A 81 -13.85 -2.15 -8.12
N ILE A 82 -14.28 -1.09 -8.81
CA ILE A 82 -14.27 0.26 -8.27
C ILE A 82 -15.12 0.31 -6.99
N ILE A 83 -16.37 -0.18 -7.02
CA ILE A 83 -17.25 -0.17 -5.83
C ILE A 83 -16.60 -0.93 -4.67
N THR A 84 -16.04 -2.12 -4.93
CA THR A 84 -15.42 -2.93 -3.88
C THR A 84 -14.17 -2.29 -3.31
N GLN A 85 -13.35 -1.63 -4.14
CA GLN A 85 -12.18 -0.87 -3.69
C GLN A 85 -12.57 0.37 -2.87
N PHE A 86 -13.62 1.10 -3.26
CA PHE A 86 -14.16 2.23 -2.49
C PHE A 86 -14.75 1.78 -1.15
N VAL A 87 -15.48 0.66 -1.12
CA VAL A 87 -16.01 0.08 0.13
C VAL A 87 -14.89 -0.44 1.02
N GLY A 88 -13.91 -1.15 0.45
CA GLY A 88 -12.76 -1.68 1.17
C GLY A 88 -11.90 -0.58 1.78
N SER A 89 -11.59 0.45 1.00
CA SER A 89 -10.83 1.63 1.47
C SER A 89 -11.61 2.43 2.51
N GLY A 90 -12.92 2.61 2.33
CA GLY A 90 -13.81 3.23 3.31
C GLY A 90 -13.89 2.47 4.63
N LEU A 91 -13.94 1.14 4.60
CA LEU A 91 -13.95 0.29 5.80
C LEU A 91 -12.63 0.36 6.56
N VAL A 92 -11.49 0.39 5.85
CA VAL A 92 -10.17 0.59 6.46
C VAL A 92 -10.04 2.00 7.08
N LEU A 93 -10.60 3.02 6.44
CA LEU A 93 -10.59 4.40 6.94
C LEU A 93 -11.47 4.58 8.18
N SER A 94 -12.66 3.98 8.21
CA SER A 94 -13.62 3.99 9.33
C SER A 94 -13.08 3.32 10.60
N ARG A 95 -11.90 2.68 10.53
CA ARG A 95 -11.24 1.94 11.62
C ARG A 95 -12.05 0.79 12.22
N PHE A 96 -13.21 0.47 11.63
CA PHE A 96 -13.98 -0.71 11.97
C PHE A 96 -13.37 -1.92 11.26
N ARG A 97 -12.83 -2.89 12.03
CA ARG A 97 -12.32 -4.18 11.52
C ARG A 97 -11.37 -4.05 10.31
N VAL A 98 -10.28 -3.31 10.47
CA VAL A 98 -9.24 -3.07 9.44
C VAL A 98 -8.79 -4.35 8.73
N ASN A 99 -8.66 -5.48 9.45
CA ASN A 99 -8.26 -6.76 8.86
C ASN A 99 -9.25 -7.27 7.80
N ILE A 100 -10.56 -7.02 7.98
CA ILE A 100 -11.59 -7.39 7.00
C ILE A 100 -11.45 -6.49 5.77
N GLY A 101 -11.27 -5.19 5.96
CA GLY A 101 -11.09 -4.24 4.85
C GLY A 101 -9.86 -4.57 4.01
N VAL A 102 -8.72 -4.88 4.66
CA VAL A 102 -7.51 -5.33 3.96
C VAL A 102 -7.73 -6.66 3.25
N GLY A 103 -8.48 -7.59 3.84
CA GLY A 103 -8.84 -8.85 3.18
C GLY A 103 -9.68 -8.65 1.92
N VAL A 104 -10.68 -7.75 1.97
CA VAL A 104 -11.50 -7.39 0.80
C VAL A 104 -10.64 -6.74 -0.29
N LEU A 105 -9.74 -5.81 0.08
CA LEU A 105 -8.83 -5.15 -0.85
C LEU A 105 -7.82 -6.12 -1.48
N MET A 106 -7.34 -7.11 -0.73
CA MET A 106 -6.46 -8.14 -1.26
C MET A 106 -7.21 -9.05 -2.24
N PHE A 107 -8.46 -9.40 -1.92
CA PHE A 107 -9.32 -10.20 -2.79
C PHE A 107 -9.62 -9.49 -4.12
N THR A 108 -9.89 -8.18 -4.13
CA THR A 108 -10.12 -7.44 -5.38
C THR A 108 -8.90 -7.43 -6.29
N VAL A 109 -7.69 -7.22 -5.74
CA VAL A 109 -6.45 -7.28 -6.52
C VAL A 109 -6.23 -8.68 -7.10
N LEU A 110 -6.45 -9.73 -6.29
CA LEU A 110 -6.34 -11.10 -6.78
C LEU A 110 -7.33 -11.38 -7.92
N LEU A 111 -8.59 -10.97 -7.78
CA LEU A 111 -9.59 -11.12 -8.84
C LEU A 111 -9.18 -10.42 -10.14
N GLN A 112 -8.51 -9.27 -10.05
CA GLN A 112 -8.04 -8.53 -11.22
C GLN A 112 -6.80 -9.17 -11.87
N VAL A 113 -5.90 -9.76 -11.08
CA VAL A 113 -4.63 -10.36 -11.55
C VAL A 113 -4.80 -11.78 -12.07
N LEU A 114 -5.68 -12.59 -11.47
CA LEU A 114 -5.91 -13.99 -11.85
C LEU A 114 -6.08 -14.24 -13.37
N PRO A 115 -6.90 -13.49 -14.11
CA PRO A 115 -7.10 -13.70 -15.53
C PRO A 115 -5.85 -13.39 -16.36
N VAL A 116 -5.06 -12.40 -15.95
CA VAL A 116 -3.79 -12.05 -16.61
C VAL A 116 -2.75 -13.15 -16.40
N VAL A 117 -2.81 -13.87 -15.28
CA VAL A 117 -1.86 -14.94 -14.94
C VAL A 117 -2.25 -16.30 -15.56
N ILE A 118 -3.54 -16.54 -15.77
CA ILE A 118 -4.07 -17.83 -16.25
C ILE A 118 -4.04 -17.94 -17.79
N ILE A 119 -3.94 -16.81 -18.50
CA ILE A 119 -3.85 -16.71 -19.97
C ILE A 119 -2.39 -16.62 -20.41
#